data_AF-A0A1R3WW50-F1
#
_entry.id   AF-A0A1R3WW50-F1
#
_cell.length_a   1.000
_cell.length_b   1.000
_cell.length_c   1.000
_cell.angle_alpha   90.00
_cell.angle_beta   90.00
_cell.angle_gamma   90.00
#
_symmetry.space_group_name_H-M   'P 1'
#
loop_
_entity.id
_entity.type
_entity.pdbx_description
1 polymer ?
#
loop_
_entity_poly.entity_id
_entity_poly.type
_entity_poly.pdbx_seq_one_letter_code
_entity_poly.pdbx_strand_id
1 'polypeptide(L)'
;MRRLLAASLFALLPLPALADTDCARAWAEIRTFAASFGVANLTGSVTSGAEGWCRFTDSNATSFRPANAEGRVRFSAREDTRSVEMFFSEGDTPLGPLDGRFAATQDIQTGSVQVNDLQIQGGDGRGLRMSGQLRATPFADAAQAQEALAAMTFTTLSFDFTVTPDVLADLQIDFSEVTRSAVDTALRGVGEAQVNSRTKREFLRFIGAAPNARGTLRVTMDASEARPIAALVAPFLALGHAPSEAALAKAFAAALEDTTLAVIWNPGRM
;
A
#
# COMPACT_ATOMS: atom_id res chain seq x y z
N MET A 1 4.46 6.02 -4.43
CA MET A 1 3.78 6.12 -3.12
C MET A 1 2.47 6.90 -3.18
N ARG A 2 2.43 8.20 -3.56
CA ARG A 2 1.17 8.98 -3.72
C ARG A 2 0.08 8.28 -4.55
N ARG A 3 0.46 7.58 -5.63
CA ARG A 3 -0.46 6.86 -6.53
C ARG A 3 -0.98 5.52 -5.97
N LEU A 4 -0.21 4.88 -5.08
CA LEU A 4 -0.58 3.62 -4.40
C LEU A 4 -1.49 3.94 -3.20
N LEU A 5 -1.20 5.04 -2.50
CA LEU A 5 -2.11 5.70 -1.55
C LEU A 5 -3.43 6.12 -2.22
N ALA A 6 -3.37 6.61 -3.47
CA ALA A 6 -4.55 6.94 -4.26
C ALA A 6 -5.37 5.71 -4.70
N ALA A 7 -4.78 4.51 -4.74
CA ALA A 7 -5.52 3.27 -4.98
C ALA A 7 -6.22 2.78 -3.69
N SER A 8 -5.56 2.85 -2.54
CA SER A 8 -6.19 2.58 -1.24
C SER A 8 -7.31 3.56 -0.87
N LEU A 9 -7.29 4.77 -1.45
CA LEU A 9 -8.36 5.77 -1.34
C LEU A 9 -9.68 5.36 -1.95
N PHE A 10 -9.70 4.45 -2.94
CA PHE A 10 -10.96 3.99 -3.52
C PHE A 10 -11.84 3.29 -2.47
N ALA A 11 -11.27 2.81 -1.36
CA ALA A 11 -12.02 2.31 -0.19
C ALA A 11 -12.59 3.38 0.72
N LEU A 12 -12.02 4.57 0.67
CA LEU A 12 -12.36 5.67 1.56
C LEU A 12 -13.39 6.60 0.93
N LEU A 13 -13.67 6.42 -0.36
CA LEU A 13 -14.65 7.23 -1.07
C LEU A 13 -16.01 7.18 -0.36
N PRO A 14 -16.56 8.33 0.04
CA PRO A 14 -17.90 8.47 0.58
C PRO A 14 -18.89 8.34 -0.57
N LEU A 15 -18.87 7.23 -1.31
CA LEU A 15 -19.85 6.99 -2.37
C LEU A 15 -21.19 6.84 -1.66
N PRO A 16 -22.16 7.77 -1.82
CA PRO A 16 -23.51 7.56 -1.32
C PRO A 16 -23.94 6.20 -1.85
N ALA A 17 -24.33 5.33 -0.92
CA ALA A 17 -24.56 3.91 -1.11
C ALA A 17 -24.85 3.56 -2.58
N LEU A 18 -23.86 2.99 -3.27
CA LEU A 18 -24.07 2.26 -4.52
C LEU A 18 -24.78 0.95 -4.17
N ALA A 19 -25.97 1.08 -3.59
CA ALA A 19 -26.94 0.01 -3.45
C ALA A 19 -27.56 -0.32 -4.81
N ASP A 20 -27.36 0.53 -5.82
CA ASP A 20 -27.86 0.36 -7.17
C ASP A 20 -26.75 0.09 -8.20
N THR A 21 -27.03 -0.88 -9.06
CA THR A 21 -26.27 -1.43 -10.19
C THR A 21 -25.88 -0.43 -11.30
N ASP A 22 -25.99 0.88 -11.06
CA ASP A 22 -25.63 1.90 -12.03
C ASP A 22 -24.12 2.16 -12.04
N CYS A 23 -23.43 1.31 -12.78
CA CYS A 23 -22.00 1.36 -12.97
C CYS A 23 -21.51 2.66 -13.61
N ALA A 24 -22.33 3.33 -14.43
CA ALA A 24 -21.95 4.59 -15.06
C ALA A 24 -21.92 5.73 -14.04
N ARG A 25 -22.91 5.78 -13.13
CA ARG A 25 -22.94 6.75 -12.02
C ARG A 25 -21.78 6.53 -11.04
N ALA A 26 -21.57 5.28 -10.61
CA ALA A 26 -20.44 4.92 -9.75
C ALA A 26 -19.10 5.37 -10.34
N TRP A 27 -18.89 5.11 -11.62
CA TRP A 27 -17.66 5.49 -12.31
C TRP A 27 -17.54 7.01 -12.48
N ALA A 28 -18.63 7.75 -12.69
CA ALA A 28 -18.58 9.20 -12.77
C ALA A 28 -18.08 9.85 -11.47
N GLU A 29 -18.48 9.33 -10.32
CA GLU A 29 -17.99 9.79 -9.01
C GLU A 29 -16.50 9.44 -8.81
N ILE A 30 -16.10 8.22 -9.17
CA ILE A 30 -14.70 7.77 -9.18
C ILE A 30 -13.84 8.66 -10.08
N ARG A 31 -14.31 9.02 -11.28
CA ARG A 31 -13.60 9.89 -12.22
C ARG A 31 -13.44 11.30 -11.67
N THR A 32 -14.51 11.87 -11.14
CA THR A 32 -14.51 13.21 -10.54
C THR A 32 -13.50 13.28 -9.39
N PHE A 33 -13.48 12.24 -8.56
CA PHE A 33 -12.51 12.13 -7.48
C PHE A 33 -11.08 11.90 -7.99
N ALA A 34 -10.85 10.97 -8.91
CA ALA A 34 -9.51 10.72 -9.44
C ALA A 34 -8.91 12.00 -10.08
N ALA A 35 -9.73 12.78 -10.79
CA ALA A 35 -9.33 14.06 -11.36
C ALA A 35 -8.83 15.06 -10.30
N SER A 36 -9.42 15.09 -9.11
CA SER A 36 -8.97 15.98 -8.03
C SER A 36 -7.61 15.59 -7.44
N PHE A 37 -7.14 14.36 -7.67
CA PHE A 37 -5.79 13.90 -7.36
C PHE A 37 -4.81 14.06 -8.53
N GLY A 38 -5.21 14.79 -9.58
CA GLY A 38 -4.41 14.97 -10.80
C GLY A 38 -4.40 13.76 -11.72
N VAL A 39 -5.29 12.78 -11.52
CA VAL A 39 -5.51 11.66 -12.45
C VAL A 39 -6.53 12.11 -13.49
N ALA A 40 -6.10 12.95 -14.43
CA ALA A 40 -7.00 13.73 -15.29
C ALA A 40 -7.68 12.96 -16.43
N ASN A 41 -7.34 11.68 -16.67
CA ASN A 41 -7.66 11.01 -17.94
C ASN A 41 -8.30 9.62 -17.77
N LEU A 42 -9.20 9.44 -16.81
CA LEU A 42 -10.04 8.24 -16.77
C LEU A 42 -11.13 8.34 -17.86
N THR A 43 -10.76 8.08 -19.12
CA THR A 43 -11.69 8.18 -20.28
C THR A 43 -12.41 6.87 -20.58
N GLY A 44 -12.08 5.83 -19.84
CA GLY A 44 -12.62 4.49 -20.01
C GLY A 44 -14.15 4.37 -19.98
N SER A 45 -14.66 3.43 -20.77
CA SER A 45 -16.05 3.01 -20.72
C SER A 45 -16.28 2.08 -19.53
N VAL A 46 -17.49 2.14 -18.97
CA VAL A 46 -17.92 1.25 -17.89
C VAL A 46 -19.24 0.59 -18.27
N THR A 47 -19.31 -0.71 -18.01
CA THR A 47 -20.49 -1.53 -18.28
C THR A 47 -20.83 -2.36 -17.06
N SER A 48 -22.12 -2.67 -16.89
CA SER A 48 -22.56 -3.63 -15.87
C SER A 48 -22.07 -5.03 -16.24
N GLY A 49 -21.43 -5.70 -15.28
CA GLY A 49 -21.02 -7.10 -15.34
C GLY A 49 -21.97 -8.00 -14.56
N ALA A 50 -21.63 -9.28 -14.47
CA ALA A 50 -22.40 -10.26 -13.70
C ALA A 50 -22.32 -9.97 -12.19
N GLU A 51 -23.35 -10.39 -11.44
CA GLU A 51 -23.34 -10.39 -9.96
C GLU A 51 -23.05 -9.02 -9.31
N GLY A 52 -23.46 -7.92 -9.95
CA GLY A 52 -23.29 -6.57 -9.42
C GLY A 52 -21.88 -5.99 -9.58
N TRP A 53 -21.01 -6.65 -10.35
CA TRP A 53 -19.71 -6.07 -10.74
C TRP A 53 -19.88 -5.02 -11.82
N CYS A 54 -19.07 -3.97 -11.78
CA CYS A 54 -18.92 -3.00 -12.84
C CYS A 54 -17.60 -3.24 -13.55
N ARG A 55 -17.63 -3.51 -14.85
CA ARG A 55 -16.44 -3.65 -15.69
C ARG A 55 -16.03 -2.28 -16.22
N PHE A 56 -14.77 -1.95 -16.10
CA PHE A 56 -14.20 -0.73 -16.68
C PHE A 56 -13.03 -1.09 -17.59
N THR A 57 -12.94 -0.38 -18.72
CA THR A 57 -11.80 -0.43 -19.63
C THR A 57 -11.36 0.99 -19.86
N ASP A 58 -10.16 1.34 -19.39
CA ASP A 58 -9.59 2.66 -19.64
C ASP A 58 -8.44 2.54 -20.64
N SER A 59 -8.36 3.49 -21.56
CA SER A 59 -7.39 3.49 -22.67
C SER A 59 -6.38 4.62 -22.55
N ASN A 60 -6.51 5.51 -21.57
CA ASN A 60 -5.78 6.79 -21.57
C ASN A 60 -5.31 7.30 -20.21
N ALA A 61 -5.39 6.48 -19.15
CA ALA A 61 -4.69 6.80 -17.93
C ALA A 61 -3.18 6.91 -18.26
N THR A 62 -2.59 8.05 -17.93
CA THR A 62 -1.15 8.32 -18.11
C THR A 62 -0.35 7.94 -16.85
N SER A 63 -1.03 7.35 -15.85
CA SER A 63 -0.50 7.12 -14.50
C SER A 63 -0.57 5.66 -14.05
N PHE A 64 -1.55 4.93 -14.57
CA PHE A 64 -1.56 3.51 -14.93
C PHE A 64 -1.59 3.54 -16.45
N ARG A 65 -0.73 2.87 -17.22
CA ARG A 65 -0.98 2.73 -18.67
C ARG A 65 -1.75 1.42 -18.89
N PRO A 66 -3.08 1.41 -18.83
CA PRO A 66 -3.85 0.29 -19.31
C PRO A 66 -3.78 0.34 -20.84
N ALA A 67 -2.86 -0.41 -21.45
CA ALA A 67 -2.98 -0.65 -22.88
C ALA A 67 -4.25 -1.47 -23.18
N ASN A 68 -4.73 -2.29 -22.23
CA ASN A 68 -6.00 -3.03 -22.27
C ASN A 68 -6.47 -3.50 -20.87
N ALA A 69 -6.29 -2.71 -19.80
CA ALA A 69 -6.68 -3.19 -18.47
C ALA A 69 -8.21 -3.34 -18.37
N GLU A 70 -8.69 -4.58 -18.32
CA GLU A 70 -10.01 -4.90 -17.83
C GLU A 70 -9.95 -4.85 -16.32
N GLY A 71 -10.71 -3.92 -15.74
CA GLY A 71 -10.91 -3.86 -14.32
C GLY A 71 -12.34 -4.19 -13.96
N ARG A 72 -12.55 -4.77 -12.79
CA ARG A 72 -13.89 -4.92 -12.22
C ARG A 72 -13.92 -4.35 -10.82
N VAL A 73 -14.96 -3.61 -10.52
CA VAL A 73 -15.20 -3.04 -9.20
C VAL A 73 -16.59 -3.42 -8.70
N ARG A 74 -16.71 -3.69 -7.41
CA ARG A 74 -17.98 -3.95 -6.73
C ARG A 74 -18.03 -3.12 -5.45
N PHE A 75 -19.18 -2.50 -5.24
CA PHE A 75 -19.51 -1.79 -4.01
C PHE A 75 -20.63 -2.53 -3.31
N SER A 76 -20.57 -2.57 -1.98
CA SER A 76 -21.65 -3.10 -1.15
C SER A 76 -21.85 -2.15 0.02
N ALA A 77 -23.10 -1.81 0.30
CA ALA A 77 -23.48 -1.01 1.45
C ALA A 77 -24.51 -1.79 2.28
N ARG A 78 -24.25 -1.87 3.58
CA ARG A 78 -25.18 -2.33 4.61
C ARG A 78 -25.44 -1.16 5.57
N GLU A 79 -26.35 -1.34 6.52
CA GLU A 79 -26.74 -0.30 7.46
C GLU A 79 -25.56 0.26 8.27
N ASP A 80 -24.59 -0.58 8.59
CA ASP A 80 -23.43 -0.29 9.45
C ASP A 80 -22.09 -0.24 8.70
N THR A 81 -22.03 -0.76 7.48
CA THR A 81 -20.77 -1.02 6.77
C THR A 81 -20.84 -0.71 5.28
N ARG A 82 -19.70 -0.31 4.71
CA ARG A 82 -19.50 -0.16 3.26
C ARG A 82 -18.27 -0.95 2.85
N SER A 83 -18.30 -1.61 1.70
CA SER A 83 -17.13 -2.29 1.18
C SER A 83 -16.92 -2.02 -0.30
N VAL A 84 -15.65 -2.06 -0.69
CA VAL A 84 -15.23 -2.03 -2.09
C VAL A 84 -14.34 -3.24 -2.35
N GLU A 85 -14.51 -3.82 -3.52
CA GLU A 85 -13.58 -4.77 -4.09
C GLU A 85 -13.24 -4.36 -5.52
N MET A 86 -11.97 -4.42 -5.87
CA MET A 86 -11.46 -4.07 -7.20
C MET A 86 -10.45 -5.13 -7.66
N PHE A 87 -10.52 -5.46 -8.94
CA PHE A 87 -9.50 -6.23 -9.64
C PHE A 87 -9.08 -5.44 -10.88
N PHE A 88 -7.81 -5.50 -11.23
CA PHE A 88 -7.27 -4.99 -12.49
C PHE A 88 -6.18 -5.91 -13.00
N SER A 89 -6.10 -6.08 -14.32
CA SER A 89 -5.05 -6.85 -14.98
C SER A 89 -4.13 -5.94 -15.78
N GLU A 90 -2.85 -6.33 -15.88
CA GLU A 90 -1.86 -5.69 -16.77
C GLU A 90 -1.72 -4.16 -16.59
N GLY A 91 -1.78 -3.69 -15.34
CA GLY A 91 -1.52 -2.29 -15.04
C GLY A 91 -0.03 -1.97 -15.21
N ASP A 92 0.33 -1.18 -16.21
CA ASP A 92 1.71 -0.69 -16.35
C ASP A 92 2.11 0.19 -15.17
N THR A 93 3.15 -0.24 -14.46
CA THR A 93 3.79 0.50 -13.37
C THR A 93 5.28 0.72 -13.66
N PRO A 94 5.98 1.57 -12.89
CA PRO A 94 7.45 1.64 -12.94
C PRO A 94 8.15 0.29 -12.65
N LEU A 95 7.43 -0.69 -12.12
CA LEU A 95 7.87 -2.06 -11.87
C LEU A 95 7.26 -3.03 -12.90
N GLY A 96 6.99 -2.58 -14.14
CA GLY A 96 6.39 -3.40 -15.20
C GLY A 96 4.88 -3.60 -15.09
N PRO A 97 4.29 -4.46 -15.94
CA PRO A 97 2.86 -4.78 -15.89
C PRO A 97 2.55 -5.60 -14.64
N LEU A 98 1.56 -5.15 -13.87
CA LEU A 98 1.13 -5.80 -12.63
C LEU A 98 -0.38 -6.05 -12.65
N ASP A 99 -0.77 -7.25 -12.23
CA ASP A 99 -2.14 -7.54 -11.83
C ASP A 99 -2.35 -7.06 -10.40
N GLY A 100 -3.56 -6.66 -10.07
CA GLY A 100 -3.86 -6.26 -8.71
C GLY A 100 -5.28 -6.54 -8.26
N ARG A 101 -5.37 -6.70 -6.94
CA ARG A 101 -6.60 -6.88 -6.20
C ARG A 101 -6.62 -5.91 -5.04
N PHE A 102 -7.77 -5.34 -4.79
CA PHE A 102 -8.00 -4.50 -3.63
C PHE A 102 -9.36 -4.84 -3.01
N ALA A 103 -9.40 -4.94 -1.70
CA ALA A 103 -10.61 -5.19 -0.94
C ALA A 103 -10.53 -4.44 0.39
N ALA A 104 -11.57 -3.67 0.71
CA ALA A 104 -11.63 -2.93 1.94
C ALA A 104 -13.06 -2.80 2.46
N THR A 105 -13.18 -2.57 3.76
CA THR A 105 -14.47 -2.40 4.44
C THR A 105 -14.37 -1.25 5.42
N GLN A 106 -15.30 -0.31 5.32
CA GLN A 106 -15.51 0.79 6.24
C GLN A 106 -16.65 0.48 7.19
N ASP A 107 -16.43 0.75 8.47
CA ASP A 107 -17.47 0.87 9.49
C ASP A 107 -18.00 2.32 9.47
N ILE A 108 -19.30 2.49 9.22
CA ILE A 108 -19.92 3.81 9.03
C ILE A 108 -19.98 4.60 10.34
N GLN A 109 -20.14 3.91 11.48
CA GLN A 109 -20.31 4.56 12.78
C GLN A 109 -18.99 5.13 13.30
N THR A 110 -17.90 4.38 13.09
CA THR A 110 -16.58 4.69 13.65
C THR A 110 -15.64 5.34 12.64
N GLY A 111 -15.94 5.24 11.35
CA GLY A 111 -15.10 5.70 10.23
C GLY A 111 -13.85 4.83 9.99
N SER A 112 -13.72 3.73 10.72
CA SER A 112 -12.58 2.80 10.60
C SER A 112 -12.66 2.03 9.29
N VAL A 113 -11.51 1.82 8.63
CA VAL A 113 -11.38 1.11 7.36
C VAL A 113 -10.41 -0.04 7.49
N GLN A 114 -10.94 -1.25 7.38
CA GLN A 114 -10.13 -2.45 7.26
C GLN A 114 -9.73 -2.63 5.80
N VAL A 115 -8.43 -2.57 5.51
CA VAL A 115 -7.88 -3.08 4.26
C VAL A 115 -7.74 -4.59 4.41
N ASN A 116 -8.68 -5.31 3.81
CA ASN A 116 -8.75 -6.77 3.87
C ASN A 116 -7.67 -7.40 3.00
N ASP A 117 -7.44 -6.82 1.82
CA ASP A 117 -6.46 -7.32 0.86
C ASP A 117 -6.08 -6.20 -0.10
N LEU A 118 -4.80 -5.89 -0.21
CA LEU A 118 -4.23 -5.18 -1.33
C LEU A 118 -3.14 -6.07 -1.87
N GLN A 119 -3.31 -6.61 -3.08
CA GLN A 119 -2.33 -7.45 -3.74
C GLN A 119 -1.96 -6.79 -5.06
N ILE A 120 -0.66 -6.78 -5.36
CA ILE A 120 -0.10 -6.36 -6.62
C ILE A 120 0.94 -7.41 -7.00
N GLN A 121 0.85 -7.99 -8.20
CA GLN A 121 1.71 -9.08 -8.63
C GLN A 121 2.13 -8.91 -10.10
N GLY A 122 3.42 -9.09 -10.37
CA GLY A 122 3.96 -9.11 -11.73
C GLY A 122 3.98 -10.52 -12.31
N GLY A 123 4.02 -10.61 -13.65
CA GLY A 123 4.05 -11.89 -14.36
C GLY A 123 5.31 -12.74 -14.10
N ASP A 124 6.38 -12.12 -13.59
CA ASP A 124 7.61 -12.78 -13.13
C ASP A 124 7.50 -13.35 -11.69
N GLY A 125 6.32 -13.24 -11.07
CA GLY A 125 6.05 -13.71 -9.71
C GLY A 125 6.42 -12.72 -8.61
N ARG A 126 6.98 -11.54 -8.94
CA ARG A 126 7.18 -10.49 -7.94
C ARG A 126 5.85 -9.95 -7.44
N GLY A 127 5.83 -9.40 -6.23
CA GLY A 127 4.63 -8.75 -5.78
C GLY A 127 4.68 -8.17 -4.39
N LEU A 128 3.59 -7.50 -4.05
CA LEU A 128 3.30 -6.96 -2.74
C LEU A 128 1.90 -7.40 -2.36
N ARG A 129 1.74 -7.93 -1.16
CA ARG A 129 0.45 -8.03 -0.51
C ARG A 129 0.46 -7.17 0.75
N MET A 130 -0.62 -6.47 1.01
CA MET A 130 -0.81 -5.64 2.19
C MET A 130 -2.19 -5.89 2.78
N SER A 131 -2.26 -5.93 4.09
CA SER A 131 -3.52 -5.91 4.85
C SER A 131 -3.31 -5.07 6.10
N GLY A 132 -4.36 -4.46 6.61
CA GLY A 132 -4.22 -3.66 7.83
C GLY A 132 -5.47 -2.91 8.22
N GLN A 133 -5.45 -2.38 9.43
CA GLN A 133 -6.51 -1.54 9.96
C GLN A 133 -6.06 -0.08 9.86
N LEU A 134 -6.81 0.66 9.06
CA LEU A 134 -6.62 2.09 8.83
C LEU A 134 -7.81 2.85 9.39
N ARG A 135 -7.59 4.11 9.73
CA ARG A 135 -8.67 5.03 10.07
C ARG A 135 -8.43 6.34 9.37
N ALA A 136 -9.44 6.80 8.66
CA ALA A 136 -9.46 8.11 8.03
C ALA A 136 -10.63 8.90 8.57
N THR A 137 -10.49 10.21 8.62
CA THR A 137 -11.62 11.10 8.88
C THR A 137 -12.63 10.96 7.74
N PRO A 138 -13.94 10.87 8.01
CA PRO A 138 -14.95 10.96 6.97
C PRO A 138 -14.78 12.25 6.16
N PHE A 139 -14.98 12.17 4.86
CA PHE A 139 -14.95 13.32 3.95
C PHE A 139 -16.20 13.30 3.07
N ALA A 140 -16.59 14.46 2.55
CA ALA A 140 -17.71 14.61 1.63
C ALA A 140 -17.27 15.02 0.21
N ASP A 141 -16.04 15.53 0.08
CA ASP A 141 -15.48 15.99 -1.18
C ASP A 141 -13.99 15.66 -1.33
N ALA A 142 -13.47 16.00 -2.51
CA ALA A 142 -12.09 15.78 -2.91
C ALA A 142 -11.03 16.49 -2.03
N ALA A 143 -11.30 17.72 -1.59
CA ALA A 143 -10.35 18.48 -0.79
C ALA A 143 -10.24 17.87 0.61
N GLN A 144 -11.39 17.56 1.21
CA GLN A 144 -11.46 16.85 2.49
C GLN A 144 -10.84 15.46 2.41
N ALA A 145 -10.93 14.78 1.27
CA ALA A 145 -10.26 13.49 1.07
C ALA A 145 -8.73 13.58 1.10
N GLN A 146 -8.17 14.65 0.54
CA GLN A 146 -6.72 14.91 0.59
C GLN A 146 -6.25 15.16 2.03
N GLU A 147 -7.04 15.89 2.81
CA GLU A 147 -6.78 16.10 4.23
C GLU A 147 -6.91 14.80 5.04
N ALA A 148 -7.97 14.02 4.78
CA ALA A 148 -8.22 12.73 5.44
C ALA A 148 -7.10 11.72 5.16
N LEU A 149 -6.50 11.74 3.96
CA LEU A 149 -5.30 10.96 3.64
C LEU A 149 -4.08 11.36 4.45
N ALA A 150 -3.82 12.66 4.52
CA ALA A 150 -2.68 13.19 5.24
C ALA A 150 -2.81 12.88 6.74
N ALA A 151 -4.05 12.85 7.25
CA ALA A 151 -4.39 12.52 8.61
C ALA A 151 -4.67 11.02 8.84
N MET A 152 -4.49 10.16 7.84
CA MET A 152 -4.81 8.74 7.97
C MET A 152 -3.92 8.09 9.02
N THR A 153 -4.56 7.34 9.92
CA THR A 153 -3.89 6.62 10.99
C THR A 153 -3.97 5.11 10.78
N PHE A 154 -3.04 4.37 11.39
CA PHE A 154 -3.05 2.92 11.43
C PHE A 154 -2.87 2.43 12.86
N THR A 155 -3.39 1.23 13.12
CA THR A 155 -3.10 0.45 14.34
C THR A 155 -2.26 -0.77 13.99
N THR A 156 -2.61 -1.48 12.91
CA THR A 156 -1.86 -2.62 12.39
C THR A 156 -1.71 -2.52 10.88
N LEU A 157 -0.49 -2.76 10.40
CA LEU A 157 -0.18 -2.92 8.99
C LEU A 157 0.66 -4.18 8.80
N SER A 158 0.32 -5.01 7.81
CA SER A 158 1.11 -6.16 7.42
C SER A 158 1.38 -6.10 5.92
N PHE A 159 2.62 -6.33 5.55
CA PHE A 159 3.12 -6.35 4.18
C PHE A 159 3.84 -7.66 3.92
N ASP A 160 3.50 -8.34 2.84
CA ASP A 160 4.21 -9.49 2.30
C ASP A 160 4.82 -9.10 0.96
N PHE A 161 6.14 -8.90 0.94
CA PHE A 161 6.89 -8.64 -0.28
C PHE A 161 7.33 -9.98 -0.87
N THR A 162 6.85 -10.32 -2.06
CA THR A 162 7.34 -11.48 -2.82
C THR A 162 8.56 -11.03 -3.61
N VAL A 163 9.73 -11.51 -3.19
CA VAL A 163 11.03 -11.10 -3.69
C VAL A 163 11.54 -12.15 -4.69
N THR A 164 12.02 -11.65 -5.83
CA THR A 164 12.73 -12.41 -6.86
C THR A 164 14.11 -11.78 -7.09
N PRO A 165 15.10 -12.55 -7.60
CA PRO A 165 16.41 -11.99 -7.95
C PRO A 165 16.33 -10.81 -8.94
N ASP A 166 15.40 -10.90 -9.90
CA ASP A 166 15.21 -9.84 -10.90
C ASP A 166 14.76 -8.52 -10.26
N VAL A 167 13.85 -8.57 -9.28
CA VAL A 167 13.46 -7.37 -8.51
C VAL A 167 14.63 -6.79 -7.75
N LEU A 168 15.46 -7.63 -7.12
CA LEU A 168 16.61 -7.13 -6.37
C LEU A 168 17.64 -6.47 -7.29
N ALA A 169 17.83 -7.00 -8.50
CA ALA A 169 18.67 -6.38 -9.52
C ALA A 169 18.10 -5.02 -9.96
N ASP A 170 16.78 -4.92 -10.16
CA ASP A 170 16.09 -3.69 -10.56
C ASP A 170 16.13 -2.59 -9.49
N LEU A 171 16.17 -2.96 -8.20
CA LEU A 171 16.25 -1.99 -7.10
C LEU A 171 17.58 -1.22 -7.05
N GLN A 172 18.64 -1.74 -7.68
CA GLN A 172 19.98 -1.14 -7.69
C GLN A 172 20.52 -0.80 -6.29
N ILE A 173 20.09 -1.56 -5.28
CA ILE A 173 20.60 -1.43 -3.90
C ILE A 173 21.84 -2.31 -3.75
N ASP A 174 22.94 -1.73 -3.29
CA ASP A 174 24.10 -2.52 -2.88
C ASP A 174 23.87 -3.12 -1.49
N PHE A 175 23.41 -4.37 -1.47
CA PHE A 175 23.17 -5.11 -0.23
C PHE A 175 24.46 -5.47 0.52
N SER A 176 25.64 -5.35 -0.10
CA SER A 176 26.92 -5.64 0.57
C SER A 176 27.28 -4.60 1.63
N GLU A 177 26.75 -3.38 1.51
CA GLU A 177 26.90 -2.32 2.50
C GLU A 177 26.01 -2.54 3.74
N VAL A 178 24.98 -3.40 3.63
CA VAL A 178 24.05 -3.71 4.72
C VAL A 178 24.65 -4.76 5.65
N THR A 179 25.60 -4.33 6.47
CA THR A 179 26.22 -5.20 7.48
C THR A 179 25.43 -5.23 8.80
N ARG A 180 25.73 -6.20 9.66
CA ARG A 180 25.20 -6.22 11.04
C ARG A 180 25.49 -4.92 11.78
N SER A 181 26.72 -4.39 11.65
CA SER A 181 27.12 -3.13 12.28
C SER A 181 26.33 -1.95 11.75
N ALA A 182 26.04 -1.91 10.44
CA ALA A 182 25.22 -0.87 9.83
C ALA A 182 23.79 -0.89 10.38
N VAL A 183 23.18 -2.09 10.50
CA VAL A 183 21.84 -2.27 11.09
C VAL A 183 21.82 -1.86 12.57
N ASP A 184 22.80 -2.29 13.36
CA ASP A 184 22.88 -1.94 14.78
C ASP A 184 23.07 -0.43 14.98
N THR A 185 23.83 0.23 14.11
CA THR A 185 23.97 1.69 14.11
C THR A 185 22.67 2.38 13.70
N ALA A 186 22.01 1.94 12.63
CA ALA A 186 20.73 2.51 12.17
C ALA A 186 19.60 2.34 13.21
N LEU A 187 19.69 1.33 14.08
CA LEU A 187 18.71 1.08 15.13
C LEU A 187 19.15 1.53 16.53
N ARG A 188 20.25 2.28 16.66
CA ARG A 188 20.83 2.66 17.96
C ARG A 188 19.86 3.42 18.88
N GLY A 189 18.92 4.17 18.31
CA GLY A 189 17.88 4.90 19.04
C GLY A 189 16.54 4.16 19.17
N VAL A 190 16.47 2.91 18.71
CA VAL A 190 15.24 2.10 18.70
C VAL A 190 15.33 1.05 19.81
N GLY A 191 14.34 1.05 20.70
CA GLY A 191 14.25 0.12 21.81
C GLY A 191 13.98 -1.32 21.36
N GLU A 192 14.43 -2.29 22.17
CA GLU A 192 14.25 -3.72 21.88
C GLU A 192 12.76 -4.14 21.86
N ALA A 193 11.89 -3.40 22.54
CA ALA A 193 10.44 -3.59 22.47
C ALA A 193 9.86 -3.20 21.09
N GLN A 194 10.46 -2.22 20.41
CA GLN A 194 10.04 -1.78 19.07
C GLN A 194 10.63 -2.69 18.00
N VAL A 195 11.92 -3.02 18.09
CA VAL A 195 12.60 -3.92 17.16
C VAL A 195 13.44 -4.94 17.93
N ASN A 196 12.89 -6.14 18.05
CA ASN A 196 13.56 -7.21 18.79
C ASN A 196 14.68 -7.90 17.97
N SER A 197 15.51 -8.67 18.67
CA SER A 197 16.63 -9.41 18.12
C SER A 197 16.21 -10.46 17.07
N ARG A 198 14.99 -10.98 17.14
CA ARG A 198 14.45 -11.89 16.11
C ARG A 198 14.21 -11.13 14.81
N THR A 199 13.58 -9.96 14.86
CA THR A 199 13.38 -9.07 13.70
C THR A 199 14.70 -8.74 13.03
N LYS A 200 15.71 -8.31 13.81
CA LYS A 200 17.06 -7.99 13.30
C LYS A 200 17.70 -9.19 12.58
N ARG A 201 17.62 -10.37 13.19
CA ARG A 201 18.17 -11.62 12.61
C ARG A 201 17.45 -12.02 11.32
N GLU A 202 16.13 -11.94 11.27
CA GLU A 202 15.35 -12.26 10.07
C GLU A 202 15.67 -11.30 8.92
N PHE A 203 15.79 -10.00 9.21
CA PHE A 203 16.23 -9.02 8.23
C PHE A 203 17.65 -9.34 7.71
N LEU A 204 18.61 -9.58 8.60
CA LEU A 204 19.98 -9.95 8.20
C LEU A 204 20.03 -11.28 7.42
N ARG A 205 19.13 -12.23 7.71
CA ARG A 205 19.01 -13.48 6.95
C ARG A 205 18.51 -13.23 5.53
N PHE A 206 17.57 -12.30 5.34
CA PHE A 206 17.14 -11.86 4.02
C PHE A 206 18.29 -11.17 3.26
N ILE A 207 18.98 -10.23 3.92
CA ILE A 207 20.14 -9.53 3.33
C ILE A 207 21.24 -10.51 2.91
N GLY A 208 21.55 -11.51 3.75
CA GLY A 208 22.54 -12.54 3.41
C GLY A 208 22.14 -13.47 2.26
N ALA A 209 20.86 -13.50 1.87
CA ALA A 209 20.39 -14.21 0.69
C ALA A 209 20.40 -13.33 -0.58
N ALA A 210 20.42 -12.01 -0.45
CA ALA A 210 20.53 -11.09 -1.57
C ALA A 210 21.93 -11.19 -2.23
N PRO A 211 22.06 -10.98 -3.56
CA PRO A 211 21.02 -10.60 -4.52
C PRO A 211 20.17 -11.78 -5.01
N ASN A 212 20.47 -13.01 -4.60
CA ASN A 212 19.82 -14.22 -5.10
C ASN A 212 18.56 -14.62 -4.30
N ALA A 213 18.04 -13.73 -3.45
CA ALA A 213 16.94 -14.06 -2.57
C ALA A 213 15.67 -14.33 -3.39
N ARG A 214 15.04 -15.47 -3.10
CA ARG A 214 13.72 -15.84 -3.62
C ARG A 214 12.84 -16.24 -2.44
N GLY A 215 11.65 -15.67 -2.32
CA GLY A 215 10.75 -15.96 -1.21
C GLY A 215 9.87 -14.77 -0.81
N THR A 216 9.36 -14.80 0.42
CA THR A 216 8.48 -13.74 0.93
C THR A 216 9.11 -13.08 2.16
N LEU A 217 9.30 -11.77 2.10
CA LEU A 217 9.65 -10.93 3.25
C LEU A 217 8.36 -10.36 3.84
N ARG A 218 7.98 -10.82 5.02
CA ARG A 218 6.84 -10.28 5.78
C ARG A 218 7.32 -9.19 6.73
N VAL A 219 6.66 -8.03 6.68
CA VAL A 219 6.87 -6.90 7.58
C VAL A 219 5.53 -6.57 8.24
N THR A 220 5.47 -6.62 9.57
CA THR A 220 4.28 -6.24 10.34
C THR A 220 4.64 -5.07 11.25
N MET A 221 3.76 -4.08 11.28
CA MET A 221 3.86 -2.90 12.13
C MET A 221 2.61 -2.80 12.98
N ASP A 222 2.80 -2.70 14.29
CA ASP A 222 1.71 -2.55 15.26
C ASP A 222 1.98 -1.34 16.14
N ALA A 223 1.00 -0.45 16.24
CA ALA A 223 1.03 0.72 17.10
C ALA A 223 0.09 0.52 18.30
N SER A 224 0.51 0.97 19.48
CA SER A 224 -0.30 0.88 20.70
C SER A 224 -1.56 1.75 20.62
N GLU A 225 -1.49 2.85 19.87
CA GLU A 225 -2.58 3.75 19.57
C GLU A 225 -2.57 4.10 18.07
N ALA A 226 -3.66 4.69 17.57
CA ALA A 226 -3.76 5.06 16.17
C ALA A 226 -2.68 6.10 15.80
N ARG A 227 -1.71 5.70 14.97
CA ARG A 227 -0.56 6.53 14.56
C ARG A 227 -0.72 7.03 13.13
N PRO A 228 -0.40 8.29 12.81
CA PRO A 228 -0.43 8.77 11.43
C PRO A 228 0.53 7.98 10.53
N ILE A 229 0.08 7.53 9.35
CA ILE A 229 0.96 6.86 8.38
C ILE A 229 2.10 7.79 7.97
N ALA A 230 1.85 9.10 7.89
CA ALA A 230 2.85 10.10 7.58
C ALA A 230 4.02 10.09 8.59
N ALA A 231 3.79 9.75 9.86
CA ALA A 231 4.83 9.68 10.88
C ALA A 231 5.83 8.53 10.62
N LEU A 232 5.42 7.46 9.94
CA LEU A 232 6.32 6.38 9.54
C LEU A 232 7.28 6.80 8.42
N VAL A 233 6.81 7.62 7.48
CA VAL A 233 7.52 7.88 6.22
C VAL A 233 8.25 9.23 6.23
N ALA A 234 7.66 10.25 6.86
CA ALA A 234 8.21 11.60 6.89
C ALA A 234 9.66 11.70 7.40
N PRO A 235 10.09 10.95 8.43
CA PRO A 235 11.48 11.00 8.89
C PRO A 235 12.49 10.60 7.80
N PHE A 236 12.11 9.69 6.90
CA PHE A 236 12.95 9.24 5.79
C PHE A 236 12.89 10.18 4.59
N LEU A 237 11.76 10.84 4.35
CA LEU A 237 11.64 11.85 3.28
C LEU A 237 12.49 13.09 3.56
N ALA A 238 12.80 13.37 4.83
CA ALA A 238 13.68 14.45 5.24
C ALA A 238 15.18 14.12 5.06
N LEU A 239 15.52 12.88 4.68
CA LEU A 239 16.91 12.49 4.46
C LEU A 239 17.42 13.05 3.12
N GLY A 240 18.62 13.63 3.14
CA GLY A 240 19.30 14.10 1.93
C GLY A 240 19.86 12.94 1.08
N HIS A 241 20.47 13.28 -0.06
CA HIS A 241 21.23 12.30 -0.83
C HIS A 241 22.50 11.95 -0.03
N ALA A 242 22.69 10.67 0.30
CA ALA A 242 23.72 10.14 1.23
C ALA A 242 23.55 10.62 2.70
N PRO A 243 22.52 10.14 3.42
CA PRO A 243 22.32 10.49 4.81
C PRO A 243 23.44 9.97 5.71
N SER A 244 23.78 10.73 6.75
CA SER A 244 24.70 10.24 7.78
C SER A 244 24.05 9.13 8.60
N GLU A 245 24.88 8.26 9.20
CA GLU A 245 24.42 7.21 10.11
C GLU A 245 23.54 7.76 11.25
N ALA A 246 23.91 8.93 11.79
CA ALA A 246 23.14 9.60 12.84
C ALA A 246 21.76 10.08 12.34
N ALA A 247 21.68 10.56 11.09
CA ALA A 247 20.41 10.95 10.49
C ALA A 247 19.50 9.74 10.26
N LEU A 248 20.07 8.63 9.77
CA LEU A 248 19.34 7.35 9.64
C LEU A 248 18.83 6.84 10.99
N ALA A 249 19.69 6.83 12.02
CA ALA A 249 19.32 6.39 13.35
C ALA A 249 18.19 7.25 13.95
N LYS A 250 18.25 8.56 13.77
CA LYS A 250 17.20 9.48 14.19
C LYS A 250 15.89 9.23 13.43
N ALA A 251 15.97 8.96 12.12
CA ALA A 251 14.79 8.67 11.30
C ALA A 251 14.08 7.39 11.75
N PHE A 252 14.84 6.30 12.00
CA PHE A 252 14.28 5.06 12.54
C PHE A 252 13.66 5.24 13.93
N ALA A 253 14.34 5.95 14.84
CA ALA A 253 13.82 6.21 16.18
C ALA A 253 12.49 6.99 16.12
N ALA A 254 12.40 8.02 15.28
CA ALA A 254 11.17 8.80 15.12
C ALA A 254 10.05 7.98 14.46
N ALA A 255 10.36 7.24 13.40
CA ALA A 255 9.37 6.43 12.69
C ALA A 255 8.76 5.34 13.57
N LEU A 256 9.59 4.71 14.42
CA LEU A 256 9.18 3.59 15.26
C LEU A 256 8.76 3.98 16.68
N GLU A 257 8.73 5.26 17.02
CA GLU A 257 8.12 5.74 18.28
C GLU A 257 6.72 5.11 18.46
N ASP A 258 6.44 4.51 19.60
CA ASP A 258 5.16 3.81 19.90
C ASP A 258 4.71 2.74 18.87
N THR A 259 5.63 2.27 18.03
CA THR A 259 5.35 1.30 16.96
C THR A 259 6.33 0.15 17.06
N THR A 260 5.80 -1.07 17.04
CA THR A 260 6.61 -2.29 16.96
C THR A 260 6.74 -2.72 15.51
N LEU A 261 7.89 -3.28 15.15
CA LEU A 261 8.21 -3.78 13.83
C LEU A 261 8.67 -5.24 13.93
N ALA A 262 7.94 -6.12 13.26
CA ALA A 262 8.28 -7.52 13.10
C ALA A 262 8.65 -7.81 11.64
N VAL A 263 9.78 -8.46 11.43
CA VAL A 263 10.24 -8.92 10.12
C VAL A 263 10.39 -10.44 10.16
N ILE A 264 9.89 -11.11 9.13
CA ILE A 264 10.03 -12.55 8.93
C ILE A 264 10.43 -12.79 7.49
N TRP A 265 11.54 -13.49 7.27
CA TRP A 265 11.93 -13.95 5.95
C TRP A 265 11.47 -15.39 5.74
N ASN A 266 10.70 -15.67 4.69
CA ASN A 266 10.31 -17.03 4.31
C ASN A 266 10.97 -17.37 2.97
N PRO A 267 12.11 -18.08 2.95
CA PRO A 267 12.76 -18.45 1.71
C PRO A 267 11.86 -19.37 0.88
N GLY A 268 11.76 -19.07 -0.41
CA GLY A 268 11.10 -19.92 -1.40
C GLY A 268 11.95 -21.13 -1.75
N ARG A 269 11.34 -22.14 -2.38
CA ARG A 269 12.10 -23.26 -2.93
C ARG A 269 12.89 -22.77 -4.15
N MET A 270 14.17 -23.14 -4.21
CA MET A 270 15.06 -22.87 -5.35
C MET A 270 14.60 -23.64 -6.58
#